data_AF-A0A4W5PPL0-F1
#
_entry.id   AF-A0A4W5PPL0-F1
#
_cell.length_a   1.000
_cell.length_b   1.000
_cell.length_c   1.000
_cell.angle_alpha   90.00
_cell.angle_beta   90.00
_cell.angle_gamma   90.00
#
_symmetry.space_group_name_H-M   'P 1'
#
loop_
_entity.id
_entity.type
_entity.pdbx_description
1 polymer ?
#
loop_
_entity_poly.entity_id
_entity_poly.type
_entity_poly.pdbx_seq_one_letter_code
_entity_poly.pdbx_strand_id
1 'polypeptide(L)'
;AVKFKTLRHKPFRTGGINQYVVQDVVSPKQLPSHLNSFKAALRSQGPLCIMEHFDTGYTVLQHCHKVDLSVKEDTLELLIQGQCL
;
A
#
# COMPACT_ATOMS: atom_id res chain seq x y z
N ALA A 1 -17.15 -2.92 5.25
CA ALA A 1 -15.76 -3.06 4.76
C ALA A 1 -15.35 -1.72 4.17
N VAL A 2 -14.51 -0.96 4.87
CA VAL A 2 -14.05 0.34 4.38
C VAL A 2 -13.01 0.09 3.31
N LYS A 3 -13.41 0.21 2.04
CA LYS A 3 -12.52 0.06 0.89
C LYS A 3 -11.90 1.43 0.63
N PHE A 4 -10.79 1.72 1.30
CA PHE A 4 -9.97 2.89 0.99
C PHE A 4 -9.48 2.72 -0.45
N LYS A 5 -10.11 3.44 -1.38
CA LYS A 5 -9.70 3.52 -2.78
C LYS A 5 -9.03 4.88 -2.94
N THR A 6 -7.72 4.87 -3.06
CA THR A 6 -6.95 6.05 -3.45
C THR A 6 -7.34 6.43 -4.88
N LEU A 7 -8.23 7.42 -5.01
CA LEU A 7 -8.68 7.99 -6.28
C LEU A 7 -7.55 8.87 -6.85
N ARG A 8 -6.67 8.31 -7.67
CA ARG A 8 -5.70 9.12 -8.45
C ARG A 8 -6.24 9.32 -9.86
N HIS A 9 -6.28 10.60 -10.27
CA HIS A 9 -6.74 11.04 -11.59
C HIS A 9 -5.79 10.51 -12.67
N LYS A 10 -6.23 9.54 -13.47
CA LYS A 10 -5.50 9.06 -14.65
C LYS A 10 -6.01 9.86 -15.87
N PRO A 11 -5.19 10.60 -16.62
CA PRO A 11 -5.65 11.22 -17.85
C PRO A 11 -6.02 10.12 -18.86
N PHE A 12 -7.29 10.07 -19.24
CA PHE A 12 -7.87 9.04 -20.09
C PHE A 12 -7.78 9.43 -21.57
N ARG A 13 -7.20 8.57 -22.41
CA ARG A 13 -7.28 8.66 -23.86
C ARG A 13 -8.63 8.07 -24.31
N THR A 14 -9.51 8.96 -24.77
CA THR A 14 -10.65 8.75 -25.68
C THR A 14 -11.71 7.71 -25.30
N GLY A 15 -12.87 8.19 -24.83
CA GLY A 15 -14.15 7.46 -24.83
C GLY A 15 -14.72 7.10 -23.44
N GLY A 16 -15.46 8.01 -22.81
CA GLY A 16 -16.28 7.71 -21.62
C GLY A 16 -15.98 8.58 -20.41
N ILE A 17 -16.74 9.66 -20.27
CA ILE A 17 -16.68 10.59 -19.14
C ILE A 17 -17.15 9.84 -17.89
N ASN A 18 -16.33 9.78 -16.82
CA ASN A 18 -16.63 9.22 -15.49
C ASN A 18 -16.39 7.71 -15.25
N GLN A 19 -15.40 7.10 -15.89
CA GLN A 19 -14.96 5.76 -15.47
C GLN A 19 -13.88 5.84 -14.39
N TYR A 20 -14.30 5.83 -13.12
CA TYR A 20 -13.38 5.62 -11.98
C TYR A 20 -12.98 4.15 -11.95
N VAL A 21 -11.89 3.81 -12.63
CA VAL A 21 -11.32 2.47 -12.52
C VAL A 21 -10.78 2.34 -11.10
N VAL A 22 -11.38 1.43 -10.33
CA VAL A 22 -10.81 0.94 -9.10
C VAL A 22 -9.46 0.35 -9.46
N GLN A 23 -8.36 1.01 -9.11
CA GLN A 23 -7.07 0.36 -9.19
C GLN A 23 -7.08 -0.76 -8.14
N ASP A 24 -6.70 -1.95 -8.58
CA ASP A 24 -6.92 -3.21 -7.88
C ASP A 24 -6.42 -3.12 -6.43
N VAL A 25 -7.21 -3.69 -5.50
CA VAL A 25 -6.78 -3.86 -4.11
C VAL A 25 -5.48 -4.66 -4.16
N VAL A 26 -4.41 -4.22 -3.50
CA VAL A 26 -3.11 -4.92 -3.56
C VAL A 26 -3.34 -6.39 -3.25
N SER A 27 -3.21 -7.23 -4.28
CA SER A 27 -3.45 -8.65 -4.12
C SER A 27 -2.43 -9.23 -3.13
N PRO A 28 -2.78 -10.22 -2.30
CA PRO A 28 -1.87 -10.84 -1.33
C PRO A 28 -0.51 -11.26 -1.91
N LYS A 29 -0.49 -11.63 -3.19
CA LYS A 29 0.70 -12.02 -3.94
C LYS A 29 1.65 -10.87 -4.30
N GLN A 30 1.13 -9.64 -4.36
CA GLN A 30 1.88 -8.43 -4.71
C GLN A 30 2.40 -7.69 -3.47
N LEU A 31 1.87 -8.02 -2.28
CA LEU A 31 2.28 -7.40 -1.02
C LEU A 31 3.81 -7.38 -0.78
N PRO A 32 4.56 -8.47 -1.01
CA PRO A 32 6.02 -8.46 -0.79
C PRO A 32 6.75 -7.41 -1.64
N SER A 33 6.31 -7.19 -2.88
CA SER A 33 6.88 -6.19 -3.77
C SER A 33 6.53 -4.77 -3.32
N HIS A 34 5.30 -4.56 -2.84
CA HIS A 34 4.86 -3.28 -2.30
C HIS A 34 5.55 -2.93 -0.98
N LEU A 35 5.80 -3.92 -0.11
CA LEU A 35 6.56 -3.73 1.12
C LEU A 35 8.02 -3.37 0.84
N ASN A 36 8.66 -4.00 -0.15
CA ASN A 36 10.01 -3.60 -0.58
C ASN A 36 10.05 -2.16 -1.11
N SER A 37 9.06 -1.75 -1.90
CA SER A 37 8.93 -0.36 -2.36
C SER A 37 8.74 0.60 -1.18
N PHE A 38 7.91 0.24 -0.21
CA PHE A 38 7.70 1.02 1.00
C PHE A 38 8.99 1.15 1.81
N LYS A 39 9.74 0.05 1.99
CA LYS A 39 11.05 0.04 2.67
C LYS A 39 12.07 0.95 1.99
N ALA A 40 12.11 0.95 0.67
CA ALA A 40 12.96 1.84 -0.10
C ALA A 40 12.53 3.31 0.05
N ALA A 41 11.23 3.58 0.00
CA ALA A 41 10.67 4.91 0.20
C ALA A 41 10.94 5.44 1.60
N LEU A 42 10.82 4.59 2.63
CA LEU A 42 11.08 4.96 4.03
C LEU A 42 12.55 5.37 4.24
N ARG A 43 13.47 4.68 3.57
CA ARG A 43 14.90 5.03 3.58
C ARG A 43 15.22 6.31 2.83
N SER A 44 14.56 6.56 1.70
CA SER A 44 14.88 7.70 0.83
C SER A 44 14.13 8.98 1.18
N GLN A 45 12.89 8.88 1.65
CA GLN A 45 11.96 9.99 1.87
C GLN A 45 11.62 10.18 3.36
N GLY A 46 12.09 9.27 4.22
CA GLY A 46 11.79 9.28 5.64
C GLY A 46 10.33 8.90 5.94
N PRO A 47 9.85 9.16 7.16
CA PRO A 47 8.53 8.70 7.64
C PRO A 47 7.34 9.34 6.91
N LEU A 48 7.55 10.39 6.11
CA LEU A 48 6.50 11.00 5.29
C LEU A 48 5.92 10.03 4.25
N CYS A 49 6.71 9.04 3.80
CA CYS A 49 6.24 8.06 2.82
C CYS A 49 5.17 7.11 3.37
N ILE A 50 4.95 7.10 4.70
CA ILE A 50 3.91 6.28 5.35
C ILE A 50 2.52 6.70 4.87
N MET A 51 2.29 7.99 4.62
CA MET A 51 1.01 8.46 4.06
C MET A 51 0.81 7.98 2.61
N GLU A 52 1.86 7.88 1.82
CA GLU A 52 1.78 7.38 0.44
C GLU A 52 1.63 5.85 0.37
N HIS A 53 2.15 5.12 1.35
CA HIS A 53 2.13 3.65 1.39
C HIS A 53 1.14 3.08 2.42
N PHE A 54 0.27 3.92 3.00
CA PHE A 54 -0.69 3.52 4.03
C PHE A 54 -1.61 2.38 3.57
N ASP A 55 -2.03 2.42 2.30
CA ASP A 55 -2.85 1.37 1.68
C ASP A 55 -2.19 -0.01 1.76
N THR A 56 -0.85 -0.09 1.65
CA THR A 56 -0.11 -1.36 1.74
C THR A 56 -0.21 -1.93 3.15
N GLY A 57 0.14 -1.14 4.17
CA GLY A 57 0.05 -1.58 5.57
C GLY A 57 -1.39 -1.96 5.96
N TYR A 58 -2.37 -1.15 5.52
CA TYR A 58 -3.78 -1.46 5.73
C TYR A 58 -4.21 -2.78 5.08
N THR A 59 -3.75 -3.05 3.85
CA THR A 59 -4.09 -4.29 3.14
C THR A 59 -3.49 -5.54 3.82
N VAL A 60 -2.28 -5.43 4.38
CA VAL A 60 -1.67 -6.50 5.22
C VAL A 60 -2.58 -6.78 6.41
N LEU A 61 -2.98 -5.74 7.14
CA LEU A 61 -3.81 -5.86 8.34
C LEU A 61 -5.19 -6.44 8.01
N GLN A 62 -5.81 -5.99 6.92
CA GLN A 62 -7.10 -6.49 6.46
C GLN A 62 -7.04 -7.99 6.09
N HIS A 63 -5.93 -8.45 5.54
CA HIS A 63 -5.75 -9.83 5.10
C HIS A 63 -4.80 -10.62 6.01
N CYS A 64 -4.61 -10.22 7.26
CA CYS A 64 -3.59 -10.74 8.19
C CYS A 64 -3.61 -12.26 8.38
N HIS A 65 -4.77 -12.91 8.21
CA HIS A 65 -4.94 -14.36 8.26
C HIS A 65 -4.58 -15.11 6.97
N LYS A 66 -4.40 -14.40 5.86
CA LYS A 66 -4.13 -14.93 4.52
C LYS A 66 -2.75 -14.56 3.98
N VAL A 67 -2.07 -13.62 4.63
CA VAL A 67 -0.69 -13.23 4.28
C VAL A 67 0.31 -14.08 5.05
N ASP A 68 1.43 -14.36 4.39
CA ASP A 68 2.53 -15.13 4.95
C ASP A 68 3.13 -14.43 6.18
N LEU A 69 3.72 -15.22 7.10
CA LEU A 69 4.35 -14.67 8.30
C LEU A 69 5.43 -13.64 7.96
N SER A 70 6.23 -13.91 6.92
CA SER A 70 7.30 -13.00 6.45
C SER A 70 6.78 -11.60 6.09
N VAL A 71 5.61 -11.53 5.44
CA VAL A 71 4.96 -10.26 5.05
C VAL A 71 4.49 -9.50 6.28
N LYS A 72 4.02 -10.21 7.32
CA LYS A 72 3.56 -9.60 8.57
C LYS A 72 4.74 -9.03 9.37
N GLU A 73 5.83 -9.77 9.44
CA GLU A 73 7.06 -9.33 10.12
C GLU A 73 7.67 -8.11 9.43
N ASP A 74 7.77 -8.12 8.09
CA ASP A 74 8.30 -6.96 7.35
C ASP A 74 7.39 -5.73 7.49
N THR A 75 6.07 -5.91 7.51
CA THR A 75 5.12 -4.83 7.80
C THR A 75 5.30 -4.28 9.22
N LEU A 76 5.48 -5.16 10.21
CA LEU A 76 5.69 -4.75 11.59
C LEU A 76 6.99 -3.97 11.75
N GLU A 77 8.08 -4.43 11.11
CA GLU A 77 9.36 -3.72 11.08
C GLU A 77 9.20 -2.31 10.50
N LEU A 78 8.47 -2.16 9.39
CA LEU A 78 8.20 -0.86 8.77
C LEU A 78 7.39 0.07 9.68
N LEU A 79 6.40 -0.45 10.39
CA LEU A 79 5.60 0.34 11.34
C LEU A 79 6.43 0.82 12.54
N ILE A 80 7.33 -0.02 13.04
CA ILE A 80 8.25 0.33 14.14
C ILE A 80 9.29 1.34 13.65
N GLN A 81 9.88 1.15 12.46
CA GLN A 81 10.82 2.11 11.88
C GLN A 81 10.18 3.47 11.60
N GLY A 82 8.91 3.48 11.19
CA GLY A 82 8.13 4.71 11.00
C GLY A 82 7.87 5.50 12.28
N GLN A 83 8.08 4.90 13.45
CA GLN A 83 7.81 5.48 14.76
C GLN A 83 9.01 6.25 15.37
N CYS A 84 10.19 6.21 14.74
CA CYS A 84 11.35 7.04 15.12
C CYS A 84 11.20 8.50 14.66
N LEU A 85 10.21 9.20 15.22
CA LEU A 85 10.01 10.64 15.13
C LEU A 85 10.14 11.27 16.52
#